data_AF-A0A380CUD7-F1
#
_entry.id   AF-A0A380CUD7-F1
#
_cell.length_a   1.000
_cell.length_b   1.000
_cell.length_c   1.000
_cell.angle_alpha   90.00
_cell.angle_beta   90.00
_cell.angle_gamma   90.00
#
_symmetry.space_group_name_H-M   'P 1'
#
loop_
_entity.id
_entity.type
_entity.pdbx_description
1 polymer ?
#
loop_
_entity_poly.entity_id
_entity_poly.type
_entity_poly.pdbx_seq_one_letter_code
_entity_poly.pdbx_strand_id
1 'polypeptide(L)'
;MDQVGYLVWPDRKMILPDQFIDKKWKFGKINYYRGMDDAYLIRVEDEKQYRTTGLWNSRENTWEIKPEYNNISVLDTEKQIYALQKEENGIYILYDLKNKKGIGSKAYTSVNSDGLVNFKTDSGQNIYYYIDIYSGKEYKEN
;
A
#
# COMPACT_ATOMS: atom_id res chain seq x y z
N MET A 1 5.41 11.78 -35.72
CA MET A 1 4.46 12.56 -34.90
C MET A 1 4.63 12.08 -33.48
N ASP A 2 4.96 13.02 -32.62
CA ASP A 2 5.74 12.84 -31.40
C ASP A 2 5.00 12.07 -30.31
N GLN A 3 5.60 10.96 -29.84
CA GLN A 3 5.25 10.42 -28.53
C GLN A 3 5.87 11.36 -27.50
N VAL A 4 5.05 12.28 -26.98
CA VAL A 4 5.38 13.08 -25.80
C VAL A 4 5.57 12.12 -24.64
N GLY A 5 6.80 11.63 -24.48
CA GLY A 5 7.21 10.85 -23.33
C GLY A 5 7.12 11.78 -22.13
N TYR A 6 6.11 11.56 -21.28
CA TYR A 6 6.04 12.22 -19.98
C TYR A 6 7.38 11.99 -19.28
N LEU A 7 8.19 13.04 -19.18
CA LEU A 7 9.39 13.04 -18.38
C LEU A 7 8.92 12.88 -16.93
N VAL A 8 8.90 11.64 -16.42
CA VAL A 8 8.50 11.35 -15.05
C VAL A 8 9.62 11.88 -14.16
N TRP A 9 9.42 13.07 -13.62
CA TRP A 9 10.26 13.65 -12.59
C TRP A 9 9.66 13.31 -11.22
N PRO A 10 10.46 12.86 -10.24
CA PRO A 10 11.89 12.53 -10.32
C PRO A 10 12.16 11.25 -11.14
N ASP A 11 13.37 11.14 -11.70
CA ASP A 11 13.83 9.89 -12.33
C ASP A 11 13.76 8.74 -11.30
N ARG A 12 13.23 7.58 -11.70
CA ARG A 12 13.16 6.38 -10.85
C ARG A 12 14.51 6.03 -10.22
N LYS A 13 15.63 6.27 -10.89
CA LYS A 13 16.99 6.04 -10.38
C LYS A 13 17.39 7.01 -9.27
N MET A 14 16.79 8.19 -9.23
CA MET A 14 16.97 9.14 -8.12
C MET A 14 16.21 8.70 -6.86
N ILE A 15 15.10 7.96 -7.04
CA ILE A 15 14.29 7.47 -5.92
C ILE A 15 14.78 6.10 -5.43
N LEU A 16 14.96 5.15 -6.35
CA LEU A 16 15.35 3.77 -6.08
C LEU A 16 16.52 3.39 -7.02
N PRO A 17 17.78 3.45 -6.55
CA PRO A 17 18.95 3.10 -7.35
C PRO A 17 19.00 1.62 -7.78
N ASP A 18 19.64 1.33 -8.94
CA ASP A 18 19.71 -0.01 -9.54
C ASP A 18 20.41 -1.09 -8.67
N GLN A 19 21.14 -0.68 -7.63
CA GLN A 19 21.81 -1.62 -6.73
C GLN A 19 20.86 -2.27 -5.69
N PHE A 20 19.68 -1.69 -5.48
CA PHE A 20 18.69 -2.14 -4.49
C PHE A 20 17.50 -2.88 -5.11
N ILE A 21 17.61 -3.22 -6.40
CA ILE A 21 16.55 -3.84 -7.17
C ILE A 21 16.95 -5.24 -7.61
N ASP A 22 15.97 -6.13 -7.70
CA ASP A 22 16.15 -7.35 -8.48
C ASP A 22 16.25 -6.99 -9.96
N LYS A 23 17.24 -7.53 -10.67
CA LYS A 23 17.46 -7.31 -12.11
C LYS A 23 16.26 -7.72 -12.96
N LYS A 24 15.39 -8.57 -12.42
CA LYS A 24 14.18 -9.10 -13.06
C LYS A 24 12.97 -8.19 -12.90
N TRP A 25 13.04 -7.18 -12.04
CA TRP A 25 11.91 -6.29 -11.79
C TRP A 25 11.75 -5.24 -12.88
N LYS A 26 10.52 -5.10 -13.34
CA LYS A 26 10.04 -3.93 -14.08
C LYS A 26 9.31 -3.01 -13.12
N PHE A 27 9.46 -1.70 -13.29
CA PHE A 27 8.85 -0.73 -12.40
C PHE A 27 7.59 -0.15 -13.03
N GLY A 28 6.52 -0.14 -12.23
CA GLY A 28 5.28 0.55 -12.55
C GLY A 28 5.25 1.94 -11.93
N LYS A 29 4.06 2.34 -11.49
CA LYS A 29 3.82 3.64 -10.86
C LYS A 29 4.58 3.75 -9.52
N ILE A 30 5.22 4.90 -9.33
CA ILE A 30 5.77 5.36 -8.04
C ILE A 30 4.80 6.40 -7.49
N ASN A 31 4.31 6.19 -6.27
CA ASN A 31 3.43 7.12 -5.58
C ASN A 31 4.11 7.68 -4.33
N TYR A 32 3.84 8.95 -4.05
CA TYR A 32 4.25 9.64 -2.83
C TYR A 32 3.02 10.34 -2.25
N TYR A 33 2.88 10.32 -0.92
CA TYR A 33 1.81 11.00 -0.20
C TYR A 33 2.43 12.02 0.76
N ARG A 34 1.74 13.14 0.98
CA ARG A 34 2.18 14.18 1.90
C ARG A 34 2.39 13.58 3.30
N GLY A 35 3.55 13.83 3.90
CA GLY A 35 3.92 13.34 5.23
C GLY A 35 4.63 11.98 5.25
N MET A 36 5.02 11.43 4.10
CA MET A 36 5.75 10.16 4.03
C MET A 36 7.28 10.28 4.19
N ASP A 37 7.83 11.45 4.53
CA ASP A 37 9.25 11.66 4.86
C ASP A 37 10.26 10.85 4.01
N ASP A 38 10.24 11.07 2.69
CA ASP A 38 11.10 10.37 1.70
C ASP A 38 10.77 8.89 1.44
N ALA A 39 9.58 8.43 1.84
CA ALA A 39 9.06 7.10 1.52
C ALA A 39 8.12 7.10 0.31
N TYR A 40 8.20 6.05 -0.50
CA TYR A 40 7.50 5.92 -1.78
C TYR A 40 6.84 4.55 -1.90
N LEU A 41 5.57 4.52 -2.31
CA LEU A 41 4.93 3.28 -2.73
C LEU A 41 5.33 2.99 -4.17
N ILE A 42 6.06 1.90 -4.37
CA ILE A 42 6.62 1.51 -5.66
C ILE A 42 5.98 0.19 -6.09
N ARG A 43 5.29 0.22 -7.24
CA ARG A 43 4.83 -1.00 -7.89
C ARG A 43 5.98 -1.63 -8.68
N VAL A 44 6.19 -2.92 -8.47
CA VAL A 44 7.12 -3.75 -9.23
C VAL A 44 6.34 -4.87 -9.93
N GLU A 45 6.85 -5.29 -11.07
CA GLU A 45 6.33 -6.40 -11.86
C GLU A 45 7.48 -7.38 -12.11
N ASP A 46 7.27 -8.66 -11.79
CA ASP A 46 8.27 -9.70 -12.04
C ASP A 46 8.21 -10.23 -13.48
N GLU A 47 9.09 -11.18 -13.83
CA GLU A 47 9.11 -11.83 -15.15
C GLU A 47 7.79 -12.55 -15.50
N LYS A 48 7.01 -12.94 -14.49
CA LYS A 48 5.71 -13.61 -14.64
C LYS A 48 4.56 -12.61 -14.72
N GLN A 49 4.84 -11.32 -14.81
CA GLN A 49 3.87 -10.22 -14.80
C GLN A 49 3.08 -10.12 -13.49
N TYR A 50 3.56 -10.73 -12.41
CA TYR A 50 2.95 -10.58 -11.10
C TYR A 50 3.30 -9.20 -10.54
N ARG A 51 2.26 -8.41 -10.21
CA ARG A 51 2.40 -7.02 -9.78
C ARG A 51 2.28 -6.93 -8.27
N THR A 52 3.34 -6.47 -7.63
CA THR A 52 3.35 -6.20 -6.20
C THR A 52 3.75 -4.76 -5.92
N THR A 53 3.45 -4.30 -4.73
CA THR A 53 3.73 -2.96 -4.24
C THR A 53 4.53 -3.08 -2.96
N GLY A 54 5.59 -2.29 -2.85
CA GLY A 54 6.36 -2.13 -1.61
C GLY A 54 6.44 -0.67 -1.21
N LEU A 55 6.92 -0.43 0.02
CA LEU A 55 7.21 0.90 0.55
C LEU A 55 8.73 1.06 0.67
N TRP A 56 9.28 1.97 -0.14
CA TRP A 56 10.70 2.26 -0.20
C TRP A 56 11.03 3.56 0.52
N ASN A 57 11.93 3.51 1.50
CA ASN A 57 12.52 4.68 2.13
C ASN A 57 13.79 5.08 1.37
N SER A 58 13.73 6.17 0.61
CA SER A 58 14.87 6.63 -0.20
C SER A 58 15.99 7.26 0.62
N ARG A 59 15.68 7.76 1.82
CA ARG A 59 16.69 8.32 2.74
C ARG A 59 17.56 7.21 3.32
N GLU A 60 16.95 6.12 3.76
CA GLU A 60 17.65 4.97 4.36
C GLU A 60 18.10 3.94 3.33
N ASN A 61 17.57 4.04 2.10
CA ASN A 61 17.73 3.04 1.04
C ASN A 61 17.28 1.64 1.48
N THR A 62 16.10 1.57 2.09
CA THR A 62 15.51 0.33 2.63
C THR A 62 14.07 0.16 2.18
N TRP A 63 13.68 -1.11 1.99
CA TRP A 63 12.27 -1.46 1.89
C TRP A 63 11.68 -1.57 3.31
N GLU A 64 10.92 -0.56 3.71
CA GLU A 64 10.14 -0.56 4.95
C GLU A 64 9.02 -1.60 4.90
N ILE A 65 8.41 -1.74 3.71
CA ILE A 65 7.52 -2.85 3.37
C ILE A 65 8.03 -3.45 2.07
N LYS A 66 8.38 -4.74 2.09
CA LYS A 66 8.86 -5.44 0.89
C LYS A 66 7.78 -5.46 -0.20
N PRO A 67 8.17 -5.48 -1.49
CA PRO A 67 7.22 -5.57 -2.58
C PRO A 67 6.64 -6.99 -2.72
N GLU A 68 5.82 -7.39 -1.76
CA GLU A 68 5.17 -8.70 -1.67
C GLU A 68 3.64 -8.60 -1.55
N TYR A 69 3.10 -7.38 -1.57
CA TYR A 69 1.67 -7.11 -1.43
C TYR A 69 1.08 -6.70 -2.77
N ASN A 70 -0.05 -7.28 -3.15
CA ASN A 70 -0.83 -6.82 -4.30
C ASN A 70 -1.19 -5.32 -4.16
N ASN A 71 -1.63 -4.89 -2.97
CA ASN A 71 -1.91 -3.49 -2.69
C ASN A 71 -1.47 -3.05 -1.29
N ILE A 72 -1.07 -1.78 -1.18
CA ILE A 72 -0.78 -1.07 0.06
C ILE A 72 -1.58 0.24 0.03
N SER A 73 -2.53 0.39 0.94
CA SER A 73 -3.27 1.63 1.13
C SER A 73 -2.67 2.41 2.30
N VAL A 74 -2.37 3.69 2.08
CA VAL A 74 -1.92 4.60 3.14
C VAL A 74 -3.15 5.11 3.89
N LEU A 75 -3.23 4.84 5.19
CA LEU A 75 -4.36 5.26 6.03
C LEU A 75 -4.03 6.52 6.84
N ASP A 76 -2.84 6.56 7.43
CA ASP A 76 -2.32 7.73 8.14
C ASP A 76 -0.81 7.80 7.97
N THR A 77 -0.30 8.87 7.34
CA THR A 77 1.13 9.05 7.10
C THR A 77 1.89 9.45 8.36
N GLU A 78 1.32 10.30 9.21
CA GLU A 78 1.97 10.77 10.45
C GLU A 78 2.11 9.65 11.49
N LYS A 79 1.10 8.77 11.55
CA LYS A 79 1.08 7.60 12.45
C LYS A 79 1.64 6.34 11.80
N GLN A 80 1.98 6.41 10.51
CA GLN A 80 2.50 5.30 9.70
C GLN A 80 1.59 4.06 9.73
N ILE A 81 0.29 4.30 9.51
CA ILE A 81 -0.73 3.26 9.46
C ILE A 81 -1.09 2.95 8.01
N TYR A 82 -1.08 1.65 7.70
CA TYR A 82 -1.32 1.13 6.36
C TYR A 82 -2.35 0.01 6.39
N ALA A 83 -3.00 -0.22 5.24
CA ALA A 83 -3.74 -1.45 4.97
C ALA A 83 -2.99 -2.26 3.92
N LEU A 84 -2.70 -3.53 4.21
CA LEU A 84 -1.92 -4.41 3.35
C LEU A 84 -2.79 -5.52 2.79
N GLN A 85 -2.81 -5.68 1.46
CA GLN A 85 -3.51 -6.76 0.77
C GLN A 85 -2.48 -7.62 0.05
N LYS A 86 -2.33 -8.88 0.49
CA LYS A 86 -1.32 -9.78 -0.05
C LYS A 86 -1.68 -10.31 -1.43
N GLU A 87 -2.91 -10.79 -1.59
CA GLU A 87 -3.40 -11.43 -2.81
C GLU A 87 -4.29 -10.49 -3.62
N GLU A 88 -4.36 -10.70 -4.94
CA GLU A 88 -5.31 -9.98 -5.79
C GLU A 88 -6.75 -10.31 -5.36
N ASN A 89 -7.58 -9.28 -5.15
CA ASN A 89 -8.92 -9.40 -4.57
C ASN A 89 -8.97 -10.00 -3.15
N GLY A 90 -7.82 -10.11 -2.48
CA GLY A 90 -7.73 -10.58 -1.11
C GLY A 90 -8.25 -9.55 -0.10
N ILE A 91 -8.21 -9.93 1.17
CA ILE A 91 -8.58 -9.07 2.29
C ILE A 91 -7.38 -8.23 2.75
N TYR A 92 -7.67 -7.03 3.26
CA TYR A 92 -6.72 -6.12 3.87
C TYR A 92 -6.53 -6.45 5.34
N ILE A 93 -5.28 -6.42 5.80
CA ILE A 93 -4.93 -6.33 7.22
C ILE A 93 -4.48 -4.91 7.53
N LEU A 94 -4.77 -4.43 8.74
CA LEU A 94 -4.21 -3.17 9.23
C LEU A 94 -2.78 -3.40 9.74
N TYR A 95 -1.90 -2.45 9.47
CA TYR A 95 -0.48 -2.55 9.80
C TYR A 95 0.06 -1.24 10.36
N ASP A 96 0.73 -1.34 11.49
CA ASP A 96 1.47 -0.29 12.16
C ASP A 96 2.95 -0.44 11.75
N LEU A 97 3.39 0.40 10.81
CA LEU A 97 4.77 0.35 10.31
C LEU A 97 5.77 0.76 11.39
N LYS A 98 5.42 1.77 12.19
CA LYS A 98 6.29 2.29 13.25
C LYS A 98 6.67 1.20 14.25
N ASN A 99 5.72 0.33 14.61
CA ASN A 99 5.93 -0.79 15.53
C ASN A 99 6.10 -2.14 14.83
N LYS A 100 6.12 -2.16 13.49
CA LYS A 100 6.28 -3.34 12.62
C LYS A 100 5.31 -4.49 12.96
N LYS A 101 4.04 -4.19 13.21
CA LYS A 101 3.04 -5.19 13.64
C LYS A 101 1.67 -5.01 12.97
N GLY A 102 0.93 -6.10 12.85
CA GLY A 102 -0.50 -6.04 12.51
C GLY A 102 -1.33 -5.39 13.61
N ILE A 103 -2.42 -4.73 13.22
CA ILE A 103 -3.38 -4.09 14.13
C ILE A 103 -4.67 -4.91 14.15
N GLY A 104 -5.11 -5.31 15.33
CA GLY A 104 -6.28 -6.17 15.50
C GLY A 104 -6.05 -7.60 14.98
N SER A 105 -7.14 -8.37 14.91
CA SER A 105 -7.14 -9.76 14.42
C SER A 105 -8.04 -9.98 13.20
N LYS A 106 -8.73 -8.92 12.75
CA LYS A 106 -9.68 -8.97 11.65
C LYS A 106 -9.03 -8.48 10.37
N ALA A 107 -9.61 -8.93 9.27
CA ALA A 107 -9.26 -8.48 7.94
C ALA A 107 -10.51 -7.92 7.26
N TYR A 108 -10.30 -7.02 6.31
CA TYR A 108 -11.33 -6.17 5.74
C TYR A 108 -11.30 -6.25 4.22
N THR A 109 -12.44 -6.28 3.56
CA THR A 109 -12.50 -6.25 2.08
C THR A 109 -12.12 -4.88 1.53
N SER A 110 -12.38 -3.82 2.29
CA SER A 110 -11.93 -2.46 2.02
C SER A 110 -11.79 -1.69 3.34
N VAL A 111 -10.90 -0.71 3.35
CA VAL A 111 -10.76 0.23 4.48
C VAL A 111 -10.21 1.55 3.94
N ASN A 112 -10.85 2.65 4.33
CA ASN A 112 -10.42 4.01 4.02
C ASN A 112 -9.68 4.65 5.21
N SER A 113 -9.01 5.77 4.96
CA SER A 113 -8.24 6.51 5.98
C SER A 113 -9.08 7.05 7.13
N ASP A 114 -10.38 7.27 6.91
CA ASP A 114 -11.35 7.66 7.94
C ASP A 114 -11.90 6.46 8.74
N GLY A 115 -11.45 5.25 8.43
CA GLY A 115 -11.91 4.02 9.05
C GLY A 115 -13.20 3.45 8.46
N LEU A 116 -13.75 4.02 7.37
CA LEU A 116 -14.91 3.43 6.70
C LEU A 116 -14.51 2.10 6.06
N VAL A 117 -15.25 1.05 6.44
CA VAL A 117 -15.19 -0.28 5.82
C VAL A 117 -16.46 -0.50 5.02
N ASN A 118 -16.29 -1.00 3.79
CA ASN A 118 -17.38 -1.47 2.94
C ASN A 118 -17.12 -2.93 2.53
N PHE A 119 -18.13 -3.77 2.66
CA PHE A 119 -18.12 -5.11 2.08
C PHE A 119 -19.47 -5.44 1.46
N LYS A 120 -19.42 -6.26 0.40
CA LYS A 120 -20.61 -6.78 -0.26
C LYS A 120 -20.98 -8.13 0.35
N THR A 121 -22.22 -8.29 0.77
CA THR A 121 -22.76 -9.57 1.26
C THR A 121 -22.96 -10.56 0.12
N ASP A 122 -23.20 -11.83 0.45
CA ASP A 122 -23.57 -12.86 -0.53
C ASP A 122 -24.87 -12.53 -1.29
N SER A 123 -25.78 -11.77 -0.67
CA SER A 123 -27.00 -11.24 -1.31
C SER A 123 -26.75 -10.01 -2.20
N GLY A 124 -25.50 -9.55 -2.29
CA GLY A 124 -25.08 -8.43 -3.12
C GLY A 124 -25.31 -7.05 -2.50
N GLN A 125 -25.71 -6.97 -1.23
CA GLN A 125 -25.91 -5.72 -0.51
C GLN A 125 -24.58 -5.18 0.02
N ASN A 126 -24.38 -3.85 -0.03
CA ASN A 126 -23.21 -3.23 0.57
C ASN A 126 -23.49 -2.91 2.04
N ILE A 127 -22.65 -3.41 2.95
CA ILE A 127 -22.67 -3.07 4.36
C ILE A 127 -21.51 -2.14 4.65
N TYR A 128 -21.82 -1.06 5.37
CA TYR A 128 -20.86 -0.04 5.78
C TYR A 128 -20.78 -0.01 7.30
N TYR A 129 -19.57 0.10 7.82
CA TYR A 129 -19.34 0.37 9.24
C TYR A 129 -17.99 1.07 9.41
N TYR A 130 -17.78 1.68 10.58
CA TYR A 130 -16.50 2.32 10.89
C TYR A 130 -15.63 1.44 11.76
N ILE A 131 -14.33 1.57 11.61
CA ILE A 131 -13.34 1.02 12.51
C ILE A 131 -12.40 2.12 13.02
N ASP A 132 -11.88 1.94 14.22
CA ASP A 132 -10.69 2.66 14.66
C ASP A 132 -9.47 2.00 14.01
N ILE A 133 -8.84 2.68 13.05
CA ILE A 133 -7.69 2.14 12.30
C ILE A 133 -6.44 1.91 13.17
N TYR A 134 -6.39 2.45 14.39
CA TYR A 134 -5.27 2.28 15.32
C TYR A 134 -5.42 1.06 16.24
N SER A 135 -6.66 0.63 16.49
CA SER A 135 -6.96 -0.51 17.38
C SER A 135 -7.64 -1.69 16.68
N GLY A 136 -8.23 -1.46 15.50
CA GLY A 136 -9.10 -2.41 14.81
C GLY A 136 -10.48 -2.56 15.46
N LYS A 137 -10.85 -1.70 16.42
CA LYS A 137 -12.17 -1.72 17.06
C LYS A 137 -13.25 -1.33 16.06
N GLU A 138 -14.27 -2.17 15.93
CA GLU A 138 -15.40 -1.93 15.02
C GLU A 138 -16.53 -1.18 15.73
N TYR A 139 -17.17 -0.28 15.00
CA TYR A 139 -18.37 0.46 15.39
C TYR A 139 -19.50 0.07 14.42
N LYS A 140 -20.21 -1.00 14.77
CA LYS A 140 -21.35 -1.53 14.01
C LYS A 140 -22.63 -1.20 14.75
N GLU A 141 -23.65 -0.74 14.03
CA GLU A 141 -25.01 -0.73 14.57
C GLU A 141 -25.50 -2.19 14.64
N ASN A 142 -25.98 -2.58 15.82
CA ASN A 142 -26.54 -3.90 16.09
C ASN A 142 -28.04 -3.92 15.81
#